data_AF-A0A094K1E6-F1
#
_entry.id   AF-A0A094K1E6-F1
#
_cell.length_a   1.000
_cell.length_b   1.000
_cell.length_c   1.000
_cell.angle_alpha   90.00
_cell.angle_beta   90.00
_cell.angle_gamma   90.00
#
_symmetry.space_group_name_H-M   'P 1'
#
loop_
_entity.id
_entity.type
_entity.pdbx_description
1 polymer ?
#
loop_
_entity_poly.entity_id
_entity_poly.type
_entity_poly.pdbx_seq_one_letter_code
_entity_poly.pdbx_strand_id
1 'polypeptide(L)'
;MAVSENPAILQQVLAPGSQGGHASRELLDRLNLTKERGFWKGMFAIYGPSKAAVDTSWESVQDAFEGVPGVKFGADYHEAKRGQRLKIRDMPEFEIPHNGFPRLSALPMMDTRGYGGGHICFSPLFPPGGKELYEWYKFASQRISEENFDLFADFHCYGRYTIAIVVMVYGPTEGRRADALYEELMVQAHEEHQTSEYRTHIDYMSKIASHFDFNDGALNKFVTGLKELLDPNGILSQGKSGIWSTRHDKVDE
;
A
#
# COMPACT_ATOMS: atom_id res chain seq x y z
N MET A 1 -5.06 18.76 -16.43
CA MET A 1 -4.02 19.76 -16.79
C MET A 1 -2.70 19.33 -16.19
N ALA A 2 -1.65 19.21 -17.02
CA ALA A 2 -0.30 18.87 -16.59
C ALA A 2 0.30 20.04 -15.80
N VAL A 3 0.30 19.94 -14.47
CA VAL A 3 1.11 20.82 -13.63
C VAL A 3 2.56 20.47 -13.94
N SER A 4 3.23 21.42 -14.58
CA SER A 4 4.67 21.42 -14.87
C SER A 4 5.45 20.80 -13.71
N GLU A 5 6.00 19.61 -13.92
CA GLU A 5 6.92 18.98 -12.99
C GLU A 5 8.11 19.92 -12.84
N ASN A 6 8.36 20.49 -11.66
CA ASN A 6 9.65 21.14 -11.41
C ASN A 6 10.66 20.02 -11.10
N PRO A 7 11.47 19.58 -12.07
CA PRO A 7 12.27 18.36 -11.91
C PRO A 7 13.34 18.55 -10.83
N ALA A 8 13.75 19.80 -10.59
CA ALA A 8 14.74 20.14 -9.58
C ALA A 8 14.22 19.90 -8.15
N ILE A 9 12.93 20.13 -7.86
CA ILE A 9 12.35 19.88 -6.53
C ILE A 9 12.14 18.39 -6.32
N LEU A 10 11.65 17.67 -7.33
CA LEU A 10 11.50 16.22 -7.27
C LEU A 10 12.87 15.54 -7.04
N GLN A 11 13.90 15.99 -7.74
CA GLN A 11 15.26 15.52 -7.53
C GLN A 11 15.75 15.81 -6.10
N GLN A 12 15.47 16.99 -5.53
CA GLN A 12 15.81 17.30 -4.14
C GLN A 12 15.11 16.40 -3.12
N VAL A 13 13.87 15.99 -3.40
CA VAL A 13 13.09 15.09 -2.53
C VAL A 13 13.61 13.65 -2.64
N LEU A 14 13.96 13.18 -3.84
CA LEU A 14 14.41 11.80 -4.05
C LEU A 14 15.91 11.60 -3.79
N ALA A 15 16.73 12.66 -3.88
CA ALA A 15 18.18 12.57 -3.71
C ALA A 15 18.61 11.98 -2.35
N PRO A 16 18.00 12.35 -1.20
CA PRO A 16 18.33 11.75 0.08
C PRO A 16 18.21 10.23 0.09
N GLY A 17 17.18 9.66 -0.56
CA GLY A 17 16.99 8.22 -0.66
C GLY A 17 18.21 7.51 -1.27
N SER A 18 18.72 8.03 -2.39
CA SER A 18 19.93 7.52 -3.04
C SER A 18 21.22 7.68 -2.23
N GLN A 19 21.20 8.47 -1.16
CA GLN A 19 22.33 8.72 -0.27
C GLN A 19 22.21 7.96 1.07
N GLY A 20 21.24 7.05 1.20
CA GLY A 20 21.01 6.31 2.45
C GLY A 20 20.16 7.07 3.47
N GLY A 21 19.60 8.23 3.10
CA GLY A 21 18.74 9.08 3.93
C GLY A 21 17.27 8.98 3.55
N HIS A 22 16.48 9.97 3.96
CA HIS A 22 15.06 10.12 3.61
C HIS A 22 14.73 11.59 3.33
N ALA A 23 13.62 11.84 2.63
CA ALA A 23 13.10 13.16 2.37
C ALA A 23 12.61 13.82 3.67
N SER A 24 13.12 15.01 3.98
CA SER A 24 12.63 15.75 5.15
C SER A 24 11.20 16.23 4.96
N ARG A 25 10.49 16.47 6.07
CA ARG A 25 9.12 17.00 6.03
C ARG A 25 9.04 18.32 5.29
N GLU A 26 10.04 19.19 5.44
CA GLU A 26 10.12 20.48 4.75
C GLU A 26 10.25 20.32 3.24
N LEU A 27 11.02 19.31 2.78
CA LEU A 27 11.13 19.00 1.34
C LEU A 27 9.81 18.48 0.77
N LEU A 28 9.13 17.61 1.51
CA LEU A 28 7.81 17.09 1.13
C LEU A 28 6.75 18.21 1.08
N ASP A 29 6.75 19.10 2.07
CA ASP A 29 5.83 20.24 2.10
C ASP A 29 6.09 21.21 0.94
N ARG A 30 7.37 21.47 0.60
CA ARG A 30 7.74 22.24 -0.61
C ARG A 30 7.27 21.56 -1.89
N LEU A 31 7.41 20.24 -2.00
CA LEU A 31 6.92 19.48 -3.16
C LEU A 31 5.40 19.59 -3.30
N ASN A 32 4.68 19.49 -2.18
CA ASN A 32 3.22 19.60 -2.14
C ASN A 32 2.74 20.99 -2.57
N LEU A 33 3.34 22.04 -2.02
CA LEU A 33 3.03 23.44 -2.37
C LEU A 33 3.26 23.71 -3.86
N THR A 34 4.37 23.22 -4.43
CA THR A 34 4.69 23.45 -5.85
C THR A 34 3.82 22.65 -6.82
N LYS A 35 3.30 21.49 -6.40
CA LYS A 35 2.38 20.69 -7.23
C LYS A 35 0.91 21.07 -7.04
N GLU A 36 0.60 22.05 -6.19
CA GLU A 36 -0.76 22.34 -5.69
C GLU A 36 -1.48 21.08 -5.14
N ARG A 37 -0.70 20.13 -4.62
CA ARG A 37 -1.20 18.85 -4.08
C ARG A 37 -1.29 18.94 -2.56
N GLY A 38 -2.29 18.27 -2.00
CA GLY A 38 -2.34 18.03 -0.56
C GLY A 38 -1.28 17.02 -0.14
N PHE A 39 -0.96 16.99 1.16
CA PHE A 39 -0.11 15.94 1.75
C PHE A 39 -0.73 14.55 1.55
N TRP A 40 -2.06 14.47 1.64
CA TRP A 40 -2.85 13.32 1.23
C TRP A 40 -3.64 13.63 -0.03
N LYS A 41 -3.79 12.63 -0.90
CA LYS A 41 -4.56 12.72 -2.14
C LYS A 41 -5.48 11.50 -2.24
N GLY A 42 -6.79 11.73 -2.13
CA GLY A 42 -7.79 10.71 -2.45
C GLY A 42 -7.96 10.61 -3.96
N MET A 43 -7.63 9.46 -4.54
CA MET A 43 -7.89 9.17 -5.95
C MET A 43 -8.89 8.03 -6.07
N PHE A 44 -9.95 8.22 -6.85
CA PHE A 44 -10.95 7.21 -7.16
C PHE A 44 -11.63 7.59 -8.48
N ALA A 45 -12.57 6.76 -8.93
CA ALA A 45 -13.40 7.03 -10.10
C ALA A 45 -14.87 6.70 -9.81
N ILE A 46 -15.77 7.49 -10.39
CA ILE A 46 -17.21 7.28 -10.33
C ILE A 46 -17.65 6.81 -11.72
N TYR A 47 -18.30 5.65 -11.77
CA TYR A 47 -18.85 5.09 -13.01
C TYR A 47 -20.36 5.12 -12.93
N GLY A 48 -20.99 5.66 -13.97
CA GLY A 48 -22.44 5.75 -14.02
C GLY A 48 -22.98 5.67 -15.44
N PRO A 49 -24.27 5.37 -15.60
CA PRO A 49 -24.92 5.23 -16.90
C PRO A 49 -25.17 6.59 -17.59
N SER A 50 -25.07 7.69 -16.85
CA SER A 50 -25.32 9.05 -17.36
C SER A 50 -24.51 10.08 -16.58
N LYS A 51 -24.32 11.25 -17.17
CA LYS A 51 -23.72 12.41 -16.50
C LYS A 51 -24.45 12.76 -15.20
N ALA A 52 -25.78 12.82 -15.23
CA ALA A 52 -26.57 13.14 -14.04
C ALA A 52 -26.30 12.19 -12.86
N ALA A 53 -26.23 10.87 -13.10
CA ALA A 53 -25.95 9.91 -12.04
C ALA A 53 -24.53 10.07 -11.44
N VAL A 54 -23.55 10.37 -12.29
CA VAL A 54 -22.17 10.62 -11.86
C VAL A 54 -22.08 11.93 -11.09
N ASP A 55 -22.71 13.00 -11.57
CA ASP A 55 -22.69 14.32 -10.95
C ASP A 55 -23.32 14.27 -9.53
N THR A 56 -24.47 13.63 -9.36
CA THR A 56 -25.07 13.45 -8.02
C THR A 56 -24.18 12.66 -7.07
N SER A 57 -23.49 11.63 -7.57
CA SER A 57 -22.55 10.86 -6.75
C SER A 57 -21.33 11.70 -6.38
N TRP A 58 -20.85 12.55 -7.29
CA TRP A 58 -19.73 13.45 -7.06
C TRP A 58 -20.09 14.54 -6.03
N GLU A 59 -21.26 15.17 -6.15
CA GLU A 59 -21.80 16.10 -5.15
C GLU A 59 -21.83 15.46 -3.76
N SER A 60 -22.34 14.23 -3.66
CA SER A 60 -22.38 13.48 -2.39
C SER A 60 -20.99 13.27 -1.78
N VAL A 61 -19.96 13.08 -2.62
CA VAL A 61 -18.58 13.00 -2.14
C VAL A 61 -18.09 14.36 -1.66
N GLN A 62 -18.37 15.43 -2.40
CA GLN A 62 -17.96 16.78 -1.99
C GLN A 62 -18.58 17.16 -0.64
N ASP A 63 -19.87 16.90 -0.46
CA ASP A 63 -20.58 17.13 0.80
C ASP A 63 -19.95 16.35 1.97
N ALA A 64 -19.58 15.08 1.73
CA ALA A 64 -18.95 14.23 2.75
C ALA A 64 -17.57 14.75 3.20
N PHE A 65 -16.87 15.49 2.35
CA PHE A 65 -15.53 16.03 2.65
C PHE A 65 -15.52 17.54 2.94
N GLU A 66 -16.65 18.25 2.84
CA GLU A 66 -16.73 19.71 3.03
C GLU A 66 -16.18 20.16 4.39
N GLY A 67 -16.33 19.34 5.44
CA GLY A 67 -15.81 19.60 6.77
C GLY A 67 -14.28 19.54 6.92
N VAL A 68 -13.54 19.11 5.89
CA VAL A 68 -12.08 18.96 5.95
C VAL A 68 -11.39 20.29 5.58
N PRO A 69 -10.67 20.94 6.52
CA PRO A 69 -10.03 22.23 6.24
C PRO A 69 -9.01 22.14 5.10
N GLY A 70 -9.14 23.04 4.11
CA GLY A 70 -8.22 23.13 2.97
C GLY A 70 -8.39 22.03 1.92
N VAL A 71 -9.47 21.23 1.98
CA VAL A 71 -9.79 20.26 0.94
C VAL A 71 -9.94 20.95 -0.42
N LYS A 72 -9.40 20.31 -1.45
CA LYS A 72 -9.56 20.74 -2.84
C LYS A 72 -10.14 19.59 -3.63
N PHE A 73 -11.15 19.89 -4.43
CA PHE A 73 -11.81 18.94 -5.30
C PHE A 73 -11.37 19.14 -6.75
N GLY A 74 -11.12 18.03 -7.45
CA GLY A 74 -10.81 18.03 -8.87
C GLY A 74 -11.26 16.73 -9.50
N ALA A 75 -11.88 16.81 -10.67
CA ALA A 75 -12.35 15.66 -11.42
C ALA A 75 -12.22 15.92 -12.93
N ASP A 76 -11.82 14.90 -13.67
CA ASP A 76 -11.87 14.87 -15.13
C ASP A 76 -13.06 14.01 -15.56
N TYR A 77 -13.89 14.54 -16.46
CA TYR A 77 -15.09 13.85 -16.93
C TYR A 77 -14.87 13.22 -18.31
N HIS A 78 -15.30 11.96 -18.46
CA HIS A 78 -15.19 11.22 -19.70
C HIS A 78 -16.50 10.49 -20.01
N GLU A 79 -17.03 10.70 -21.23
CA GLU A 79 -18.22 10.02 -21.73
C GLU A 79 -17.98 9.40 -23.11
N ALA A 80 -18.68 8.30 -23.37
CA ALA A 80 -18.73 7.73 -24.71
C ALA A 80 -19.74 8.50 -25.57
N LYS A 81 -19.51 8.51 -26.89
CA LYS A 81 -20.54 8.94 -27.84
C LYS A 81 -21.80 8.08 -27.67
N ARG A 82 -22.97 8.68 -27.88
CA ARG A 82 -24.27 7.98 -27.76
C ARG A 82 -24.26 6.67 -28.56
N GLY A 83 -24.66 5.58 -27.91
CA GLY A 83 -24.68 4.23 -28.49
C GLY A 83 -23.32 3.52 -28.52
N GLN A 84 -22.27 4.12 -27.97
CA GLN A 84 -20.93 3.52 -27.86
C GLN A 84 -20.55 3.26 -26.40
N ARG A 85 -19.41 2.59 -26.20
CA ARG A 85 -18.79 2.36 -24.89
C ARG A 85 -17.51 3.17 -24.81
N LEU A 86 -17.14 3.58 -23.60
CA LEU A 86 -15.83 4.19 -23.35
C LEU A 86 -14.76 3.15 -23.67
N LYS A 87 -13.78 3.53 -24.48
CA LYS A 87 -12.63 2.69 -24.79
C LYS A 87 -11.53 3.04 -23.81
N ILE A 88 -10.99 2.01 -23.16
CA ILE A 88 -9.90 2.15 -22.18
C ILE A 88 -8.69 2.88 -22.79
N ARG A 89 -8.40 2.66 -24.07
CA ARG A 89 -7.28 3.30 -24.80
C ARG A 89 -7.45 4.80 -25.03
N ASP A 90 -8.67 5.30 -24.99
CA ASP A 90 -8.99 6.72 -25.20
C ASP A 90 -9.04 7.48 -23.87
N MET A 91 -8.88 6.79 -22.74
CA MET A 91 -8.86 7.38 -21.41
C MET A 91 -7.47 7.92 -21.08
N PRO A 92 -7.38 9.07 -20.39
CA PRO A 92 -6.10 9.64 -20.03
C PRO A 92 -5.34 8.77 -19.04
N GLU A 93 -4.06 9.11 -18.97
CA GLU A 93 -3.09 8.45 -18.12
C GLU A 93 -3.16 9.01 -16.69
N PHE A 94 -3.56 8.16 -15.74
CA PHE A 94 -3.60 8.51 -14.32
C PHE A 94 -2.59 7.68 -13.53
N GLU A 95 -2.21 8.21 -12.37
CA GLU A 95 -1.29 7.59 -11.39
C GLU A 95 -1.84 6.24 -10.90
N ILE A 96 -3.11 6.19 -10.49
CA ILE A 96 -3.83 4.94 -10.19
C ILE A 96 -4.75 4.60 -11.37
N PRO A 97 -4.61 3.42 -12.00
CA PRO A 97 -5.32 3.07 -13.22
C PRO A 97 -6.75 2.60 -12.95
N HIS A 98 -7.64 3.52 -12.55
CA HIS A 98 -9.07 3.20 -12.38
C HIS A 98 -9.75 2.81 -13.71
N ASN A 99 -9.18 3.20 -14.86
CA ASN A 99 -9.70 2.80 -16.17
C ASN A 99 -9.37 1.34 -16.57
N GLY A 100 -8.57 0.61 -15.80
CA GLY A 100 -8.15 -0.76 -16.11
C GLY A 100 -7.11 -0.88 -17.23
N PHE A 101 -6.46 0.22 -17.63
CA PHE A 101 -5.35 0.17 -18.59
C PHE A 101 -4.04 -0.20 -17.89
N PRO A 102 -3.39 -1.34 -18.23
CA PRO A 102 -2.16 -1.78 -17.59
C PRO A 102 -0.99 -0.86 -17.92
N ARG A 103 -0.16 -0.55 -16.91
CA ARG A 103 0.93 0.44 -17.00
C ARG A 103 2.12 0.04 -16.13
N LEU A 104 3.30 0.58 -16.46
CA LEU A 104 4.53 0.46 -15.68
C LEU A 104 4.99 1.81 -15.11
N SER A 105 4.12 2.82 -15.08
CA SER A 105 4.46 4.19 -14.66
C SER A 105 4.95 4.31 -13.21
N ALA A 106 4.59 3.35 -12.35
CA ALA A 106 5.07 3.29 -10.97
C ALA A 106 6.46 2.63 -10.84
N LEU A 107 6.96 1.92 -11.87
CA LEU A 107 8.22 1.18 -11.81
C LEU A 107 9.45 2.06 -11.46
N PRO A 108 9.58 3.31 -11.96
CA PRO A 108 10.70 4.18 -11.60
C PRO A 108 10.81 4.51 -10.10
N MET A 109 9.75 4.28 -9.31
CA MET A 109 9.82 4.41 -7.83
C MET A 109 10.88 3.49 -7.22
N MET A 110 11.20 2.37 -7.88
CA MET A 110 12.22 1.43 -7.40
C MET A 110 13.63 2.01 -7.45
N ASP A 111 13.86 3.05 -8.25
CA ASP A 111 15.18 3.67 -8.42
C ASP A 111 15.46 4.76 -7.37
N THR A 112 14.52 5.00 -6.44
CA THR A 112 14.65 6.05 -5.40
C THR A 112 15.82 5.84 -4.45
N ARG A 113 16.33 4.61 -4.32
CA ARG A 113 17.56 4.28 -3.56
C ARG A 113 18.70 3.75 -4.43
N GLY A 114 18.66 4.05 -5.72
CA GLY A 114 19.65 3.59 -6.69
C GLY A 114 19.44 2.13 -7.11
N TYR A 115 20.31 1.68 -8.01
CA TYR A 115 20.18 0.37 -8.65
C TYR A 115 20.59 -0.79 -7.72
N GLY A 116 19.92 -1.93 -7.87
CA GLY A 116 20.25 -3.19 -7.16
C GLY A 116 19.61 -3.33 -5.78
N GLY A 117 18.70 -2.41 -5.43
CA GLY A 117 17.85 -2.51 -4.25
C GLY A 117 16.60 -3.35 -4.48
N GLY A 118 15.67 -3.25 -3.54
CA GLY A 118 14.35 -3.87 -3.61
C GLY A 118 13.30 -3.00 -2.92
N HIS A 119 12.09 -3.54 -2.81
CA HIS A 119 11.07 -2.97 -1.95
C HIS A 119 10.41 -4.06 -1.13
N ILE A 120 9.93 -3.68 0.04
CA ILE A 120 9.09 -4.50 0.89
C ILE A 120 7.81 -3.72 1.22
N CYS A 121 6.69 -4.42 1.24
CA CYS A 121 5.40 -3.83 1.57
C CYS A 121 4.91 -4.41 2.89
N PHE A 122 4.61 -3.55 3.84
CA PHE A 122 3.85 -3.92 5.04
C PHE A 122 2.38 -3.53 4.84
N SER A 123 1.47 -4.50 4.94
CA SER A 123 0.08 -4.35 4.44
C SER A 123 -1.03 -4.78 5.44
N PRO A 124 -1.09 -4.21 6.66
CA PRO A 124 -2.13 -4.49 7.67
C PRO A 124 -3.53 -4.06 7.22
N LEU A 125 -4.56 -4.70 7.79
CA LEU A 125 -5.97 -4.29 7.59
C LEU A 125 -6.51 -3.53 8.79
N PHE A 126 -7.14 -2.39 8.55
CA PHE A 126 -7.80 -1.61 9.60
C PHE A 126 -9.31 -1.53 9.40
N PRO A 127 -10.08 -1.29 10.47
CA PRO A 127 -11.46 -0.84 10.36
C PRO A 127 -11.57 0.46 9.52
N PRO A 128 -12.74 0.74 8.91
CA PRO A 128 -12.92 1.87 8.01
C PRO A 128 -12.97 3.23 8.73
N GLY A 129 -12.97 3.25 10.08
CA GLY A 129 -13.09 4.46 10.89
C GLY A 129 -11.84 5.35 10.92
N GLY A 130 -10.71 4.88 10.39
CA GLY A 130 -9.49 5.66 10.20
C GLY A 130 -8.69 5.99 11.46
N LYS A 131 -9.27 5.88 12.67
CA LYS A 131 -8.60 6.19 13.93
C LYS A 131 -7.42 5.26 14.20
N GLU A 132 -7.66 3.96 14.20
CA GLU A 132 -6.64 2.93 14.45
C GLU A 132 -5.56 2.98 13.37
N LEU A 133 -5.97 3.15 12.11
CA LEU A 133 -5.06 3.37 10.98
C LEU A 133 -4.17 4.59 11.21
N TYR A 134 -4.73 5.71 11.67
CA TYR A 134 -3.97 6.94 11.87
C TYR A 134 -3.00 6.84 13.04
N GLU A 135 -3.39 6.18 14.14
CA GLU A 135 -2.51 5.91 15.27
C GLU A 135 -1.32 5.05 14.84
N TRP A 136 -1.59 3.94 14.14
CA TRP A 136 -0.57 3.09 13.55
C TRP A 136 0.33 3.84 12.55
N TYR A 137 -0.26 4.59 11.63
CA TYR A 137 0.48 5.34 10.60
C TYR A 137 1.45 6.34 11.20
N LYS A 138 1.09 7.04 12.30
CA LYS A 138 2.02 7.95 12.98
C LYS A 138 3.25 7.21 13.50
N PHE A 139 3.04 6.06 14.15
CA PHE A 139 4.13 5.21 14.62
C PHE A 139 5.00 4.75 13.45
N ALA A 140 4.39 4.17 12.42
CA ALA A 140 5.10 3.66 11.26
C ALA A 140 5.89 4.76 10.54
N SER A 141 5.28 5.91 10.31
CA SER A 141 5.93 7.07 9.68
C SER A 141 7.12 7.56 10.50
N GLN A 142 7.00 7.63 11.82
CA GLN A 142 8.09 8.06 12.69
C GLN A 142 9.27 7.08 12.62
N ARG A 143 9.02 5.78 12.82
CA ARG A 143 10.06 4.75 12.83
C ARG A 143 10.77 4.62 11.49
N ILE A 144 10.04 4.69 10.38
CA ILE A 144 10.61 4.67 9.03
C ILE A 144 11.57 5.83 8.80
N SER A 145 11.20 7.04 9.23
CA SER A 145 12.08 8.21 9.13
C SER A 145 13.29 8.13 10.06
N GLU A 146 13.11 7.67 11.30
CA GLU A 146 14.22 7.47 12.25
C GLU A 146 15.26 6.45 11.74
N GLU A 147 14.78 5.42 11.02
CA GLU A 147 15.62 4.44 10.34
C GLU A 147 16.10 4.90 8.95
N ASN A 148 15.96 6.19 8.59
CA ASN A 148 16.44 6.77 7.33
C ASN A 148 15.91 6.09 6.06
N PHE A 149 14.64 5.69 6.07
CA PHE A 149 13.91 5.25 4.89
C PHE A 149 12.83 6.26 4.50
N ASP A 150 12.55 6.34 3.20
CA ASP A 150 11.40 7.08 2.69
C ASP A 150 10.12 6.27 2.89
N LEU A 151 9.06 6.96 3.35
CA LEU A 151 7.74 6.37 3.49
C LEU A 151 6.90 6.61 2.23
N PHE A 152 6.55 5.54 1.53
CA PHE A 152 5.49 5.56 0.52
C PHE A 152 4.25 4.88 1.10
N ALA A 153 3.15 5.61 1.24
CA ALA A 153 1.92 5.09 1.84
C ALA A 153 0.77 5.15 0.82
N ASP A 154 0.06 4.03 0.67
CA ASP A 154 -1.14 3.89 -0.14
C ASP A 154 -2.22 3.11 0.62
N PHE A 155 -3.39 3.72 0.77
CA PHE A 155 -4.47 3.19 1.60
C PHE A 155 -5.69 2.84 0.74
N HIS A 156 -5.92 1.54 0.59
CA HIS A 156 -7.05 1.03 -0.18
C HIS A 156 -8.29 0.92 0.70
N CYS A 157 -9.18 1.90 0.59
CA CYS A 157 -10.41 1.98 1.36
C CYS A 157 -11.54 1.16 0.72
N TYR A 158 -12.06 0.19 1.46
CA TYR A 158 -13.26 -0.58 1.13
C TYR A 158 -14.40 -0.23 2.09
N GLY A 159 -15.63 -0.65 1.75
CA GLY A 159 -16.80 -0.29 2.55
C GLY A 159 -16.81 -0.79 4.01
N ARG A 160 -15.90 -1.71 4.38
CA ARG A 160 -15.84 -2.28 5.75
C ARG A 160 -14.43 -2.45 6.31
N TYR A 161 -13.39 -2.10 5.55
CA TYR A 161 -12.00 -2.22 5.97
C TYR A 161 -11.12 -1.39 5.05
N THR A 162 -9.91 -1.10 5.50
CA THR A 162 -8.88 -0.42 4.74
C THR A 162 -7.63 -1.27 4.74
N ILE A 163 -7.03 -1.51 3.58
CA ILE A 163 -5.70 -2.14 3.49
C ILE A 163 -4.69 -1.01 3.48
N ALA A 164 -3.86 -0.93 4.51
CA ALA A 164 -2.87 0.12 4.65
C ALA A 164 -1.53 -0.39 4.14
N ILE A 165 -1.16 -0.02 2.91
CA ILE A 165 0.10 -0.46 2.30
C ILE A 165 1.15 0.60 2.54
N VAL A 166 2.17 0.24 3.30
CA VAL A 166 3.40 1.01 3.42
C VAL A 166 4.49 0.31 2.64
N VAL A 167 5.06 1.01 1.68
CA VAL A 167 6.15 0.52 0.83
C VAL A 167 7.44 1.18 1.29
N MET A 168 8.43 0.35 1.61
CA MET A 168 9.81 0.80 1.82
C MET A 168 10.66 0.30 0.67
N VAL A 169 11.31 1.22 -0.02
CA VAL A 169 12.37 0.91 -0.97
C VAL A 169 13.69 0.87 -0.18
N TYR A 170 14.53 -0.13 -0.41
CA TYR A 170 15.81 -0.32 0.28
C TYR A 170 16.92 -0.60 -0.74
N GLY A 171 18.12 -0.09 -0.48
CA GLY A 171 19.30 -0.35 -1.31
C GLY A 171 19.90 -1.74 -1.07
N PRO A 172 20.83 -2.20 -1.92
CA PRO A 172 21.39 -3.57 -1.87
C PRO A 172 21.99 -3.98 -0.52
N THR A 173 22.49 -3.03 0.27
CA THR A 173 23.15 -3.28 1.56
C THR A 173 22.23 -3.04 2.77
N GLU A 174 21.00 -2.57 2.53
CA GLU A 174 20.08 -2.12 3.58
C GLU A 174 19.05 -3.19 3.99
N GLY A 175 19.07 -4.36 3.34
CA GLY A 175 18.08 -5.42 3.56
C GLY A 175 17.89 -5.81 5.03
N ARG A 176 18.96 -5.94 5.82
CA ARG A 176 18.86 -6.26 7.26
C ARG A 176 18.18 -5.16 8.08
N ARG A 177 18.35 -3.89 7.72
CA ARG A 177 17.67 -2.77 8.39
C ARG A 177 16.19 -2.74 8.00
N ALA A 178 15.89 -2.95 6.72
CA ALA A 178 14.53 -3.03 6.22
C ALA A 178 13.76 -4.21 6.85
N ASP A 179 14.41 -5.36 7.03
CA ASP A 179 13.88 -6.55 7.68
C ASP A 179 13.56 -6.30 9.17
N ALA A 180 14.52 -5.78 9.94
CA ALA A 180 14.30 -5.46 11.35
C ALA A 180 13.15 -4.45 11.55
N LEU A 181 13.11 -3.42 10.70
CA LEU A 181 12.03 -2.43 10.73
C LEU A 181 10.69 -3.03 10.33
N TYR A 182 10.65 -3.91 9.32
CA TYR A 182 9.43 -4.63 8.96
C TYR A 182 8.87 -5.40 10.15
N GLU A 183 9.72 -6.16 10.84
CA GLU A 183 9.30 -6.93 12.01
C GLU A 183 8.74 -6.04 13.12
N GLU A 184 9.37 -4.89 13.37
CA GLU A 184 8.91 -3.90 14.35
C GLU A 184 7.51 -3.37 14.01
N LEU A 185 7.29 -2.96 12.76
CA LEU A 185 5.99 -2.45 12.29
C LEU A 185 4.90 -3.51 12.38
N MET A 186 5.24 -4.75 12.06
CA MET A 186 4.35 -5.90 12.11
C MET A 186 3.94 -6.25 13.55
N VAL A 187 4.90 -6.34 14.47
CA VAL A 187 4.61 -6.62 15.88
C VAL A 187 3.76 -5.51 16.47
N GLN A 188 4.10 -4.24 16.23
CA GLN A 188 3.34 -3.12 16.78
C GLN A 188 1.89 -3.10 16.24
N ALA A 189 1.69 -3.36 14.95
CA ALA A 189 0.34 -3.45 14.38
C ALA A 189 -0.49 -4.58 15.03
N HIS A 190 0.14 -5.74 15.28
CA HIS A 190 -0.54 -6.86 15.89
C HIS A 190 -0.86 -6.62 17.37
N GLU A 191 0.12 -6.22 18.16
CA GLU A 191 -0.04 -6.06 19.60
C GLU A 191 -0.99 -4.91 19.97
N GLU A 192 -0.81 -3.73 19.34
CA GLU A 192 -1.55 -2.51 19.71
C GLU A 192 -2.92 -2.39 19.04
N HIS A 193 -3.05 -2.93 17.83
CA HIS A 193 -4.25 -2.73 17.01
C HIS A 193 -4.98 -4.04 16.66
N GLN A 194 -4.46 -5.19 17.10
CA GLN A 194 -5.06 -6.51 16.85
C GLN A 194 -5.32 -6.74 15.36
N THR A 195 -4.42 -6.23 14.52
CA THR A 195 -4.45 -6.40 13.06
C THR A 195 -3.28 -7.22 12.58
N SER A 196 -3.44 -7.81 11.40
CA SER A 196 -2.39 -8.54 10.70
C SER A 196 -2.48 -8.23 9.21
N GLU A 197 -1.48 -8.68 8.46
CA GLU A 197 -1.38 -8.39 7.05
C GLU A 197 -2.28 -9.26 6.19
N TYR A 198 -2.86 -8.66 5.14
CA TYR A 198 -3.63 -9.43 4.17
C TYR A 198 -2.72 -10.32 3.31
N ARG A 199 -1.46 -9.89 3.12
CA ARG A 199 -0.43 -10.55 2.34
C ARG A 199 0.94 -10.05 2.76
N THR A 200 1.92 -10.94 2.76
CA THR A 200 3.30 -10.65 3.17
C THR A 200 4.34 -11.27 2.22
N HIS A 201 5.60 -10.85 2.36
CA HIS A 201 6.78 -11.47 1.76
C HIS A 201 6.98 -12.91 2.30
N ILE A 202 7.72 -13.74 1.56
CA ILE A 202 7.94 -15.15 1.90
C ILE A 202 8.59 -15.34 3.28
N ASP A 203 9.47 -14.42 3.67
CA ASP A 203 10.22 -14.50 4.93
C ASP A 203 9.33 -14.37 6.18
N TYR A 204 8.19 -13.67 6.08
CA TYR A 204 7.30 -13.42 7.23
C TYR A 204 6.03 -14.26 7.22
N MET A 205 5.85 -15.16 6.24
CA MET A 205 4.62 -15.95 6.12
C MET A 205 4.29 -16.75 7.38
N SER A 206 5.29 -17.37 8.00
CA SER A 206 5.11 -18.15 9.24
C SER A 206 4.75 -17.25 10.43
N LYS A 207 5.41 -16.10 10.57
CA LYS A 207 5.18 -15.15 11.68
C LYS A 207 3.81 -14.47 11.55
N ILE A 208 3.41 -14.09 10.34
CA ILE A 208 2.05 -13.60 10.09
C ILE A 208 1.00 -14.68 10.33
N ALA A 209 1.27 -15.94 9.95
CA ALA A 209 0.36 -17.04 10.22
C ALA A 209 0.17 -17.28 11.73
N SER A 210 1.20 -17.03 12.55
CA SER A 210 1.09 -17.19 14.01
C SER A 210 0.21 -16.13 14.68
N HIS A 211 -0.10 -15.00 14.02
CA HIS A 211 -1.09 -14.05 14.51
C HIS A 211 -2.54 -14.60 14.48
N PHE A 212 -2.79 -15.69 13.73
CA PHE A 212 -4.11 -16.32 13.61
C PHE A 212 -4.24 -17.52 14.56
N ASP A 213 -3.99 -17.29 15.85
CA ASP A 213 -3.86 -18.29 16.91
C ASP A 213 -5.17 -18.59 17.66
N PHE A 214 -6.30 -18.00 17.23
CA PHE A 214 -7.60 -18.21 17.87
C PHE A 214 -7.92 -19.70 18.06
N ASN A 215 -8.38 -20.04 19.26
CA ASN A 215 -8.70 -21.41 19.69
C ASN A 215 -7.53 -22.38 19.46
N ASP A 216 -6.34 -21.99 19.95
CA ASP A 216 -5.11 -22.77 19.84
C ASP A 216 -4.73 -23.06 18.37
N GLY A 217 -4.74 -22.02 17.54
CA GLY A 217 -4.36 -22.10 16.12
C GLY A 217 -5.29 -22.96 15.27
N ALA A 218 -6.60 -22.94 15.55
CA ALA A 218 -7.57 -23.80 14.88
C ALA A 218 -7.57 -23.67 13.35
N LEU A 219 -7.39 -22.45 12.83
CA LEU A 219 -7.30 -22.20 11.39
C LEU A 219 -6.08 -22.89 10.78
N ASN A 220 -4.90 -22.72 11.36
CA ASN A 220 -3.68 -23.33 10.86
C ASN A 220 -3.80 -24.87 10.88
N LYS A 221 -4.24 -25.46 12.00
CA LYS A 221 -4.45 -26.91 12.13
C LYS A 221 -5.40 -27.46 11.07
N PHE A 222 -6.52 -26.76 10.82
CA PHE A 222 -7.49 -27.16 9.80
C PHE A 222 -6.89 -27.14 8.39
N VAL A 223 -6.23 -26.03 8.02
CA VAL A 223 -5.65 -25.86 6.69
C VAL A 223 -4.48 -26.83 6.47
N THR A 224 -3.65 -27.06 7.48
CA THR A 224 -2.58 -28.05 7.47
C THR A 224 -3.13 -29.47 7.26
N GLY A 225 -4.22 -29.85 7.93
CA GLY A 225 -4.88 -31.14 7.70
C GLY A 225 -5.39 -31.31 6.25
N LEU A 226 -5.95 -30.25 5.65
CA LEU A 226 -6.33 -30.26 4.23
C LEU A 226 -5.10 -30.38 3.31
N LYS A 227 -4.02 -29.67 3.64
CA LYS A 227 -2.76 -29.73 2.90
C LYS A 227 -2.20 -31.15 2.88
N GLU A 228 -2.16 -31.82 4.02
CA GLU A 228 -1.65 -33.18 4.13
C GLU A 228 -2.54 -34.21 3.42
N LEU A 229 -3.86 -34.01 3.45
CA LEU A 229 -4.81 -34.85 2.72
C LEU A 229 -4.62 -34.77 1.20
N LEU A 230 -4.48 -33.55 0.67
CA LEU A 230 -4.45 -33.28 -0.77
C LEU A 230 -3.05 -33.36 -1.38
N ASP A 231 -2.01 -33.14 -0.57
CA ASP A 231 -0.61 -33.24 -0.96
C ASP A 231 0.17 -34.12 0.04
N PRO A 232 -0.09 -35.44 0.05
CA PRO A 232 0.49 -36.37 1.02
C PRO A 232 2.00 -36.51 0.90
N ASN A 233 2.60 -36.06 -0.22
CA ASN A 233 4.04 -36.04 -0.42
C ASN A 233 4.67 -34.68 -0.15
N GLY A 234 3.86 -33.65 0.11
CA GLY A 234 4.34 -32.32 0.44
C GLY A 234 5.10 -31.62 -0.70
N ILE A 235 4.73 -31.85 -1.96
CA ILE A 235 5.47 -31.32 -3.11
C ILE A 235 5.13 -29.85 -3.40
N LEU A 236 3.89 -29.44 -3.16
CA LEU A 236 3.35 -28.18 -3.65
C LEU A 236 3.61 -27.02 -2.66
N SER A 237 4.60 -26.17 -2.95
CA SER A 237 4.79 -24.87 -2.29
C SER A 237 4.78 -24.93 -0.75
N GLN A 238 5.66 -25.77 -0.17
CA GLN A 238 5.86 -25.84 1.28
C GLN A 238 6.13 -24.46 1.89
N GLY A 239 5.50 -24.19 3.03
CA GLY A 239 5.65 -22.93 3.76
C GLY A 239 4.87 -21.75 3.20
N LYS A 240 4.20 -21.91 2.04
CA LYS A 240 3.34 -20.85 1.51
C LYS A 240 2.26 -20.49 2.55
N SER A 241 2.22 -19.22 2.91
CA SER A 241 1.31 -18.67 3.94
C SER A 241 1.49 -19.31 5.33
N GLY A 242 2.68 -19.82 5.64
CA GLY A 242 2.99 -20.46 6.93
C GLY A 242 2.40 -21.86 7.07
N ILE A 243 1.96 -22.48 5.97
CA ILE A 243 1.40 -23.84 5.97
C ILE A 243 2.47 -24.84 5.53
N TRP A 244 2.81 -25.73 6.45
CA TRP A 244 3.80 -26.78 6.26
C TRP A 244 3.15 -28.15 6.45
N SER A 245 3.54 -29.13 5.64
CA SER A 245 3.18 -30.53 5.93
C SER A 245 4.17 -31.11 6.93
N THR A 246 3.72 -31.98 7.84
CA THR A 246 4.55 -32.61 8.89
C THR A 246 5.82 -33.32 8.40
N ARG A 247 5.91 -33.70 7.11
CA ARG A 247 7.14 -34.27 6.50
C ARG A 247 8.29 -33.29 6.36
N HIS A 248 8.02 -31.99 6.44
CA HIS A 248 9.03 -30.92 6.35
C HIS A 248 9.21 -30.15 7.66
N ASP A 249 8.59 -30.60 8.75
CA ASP A 249 8.67 -29.89 10.03
C ASP A 249 10.09 -29.89 10.60
N LYS A 250 10.58 -28.66 10.84
CA LYS A 250 11.68 -28.25 11.73
C LYS A 250 13.12 -28.41 11.23
N VAL A 251 13.42 -27.99 10.01
CA VAL A 251 14.80 -27.57 9.70
C VAL A 251 14.84 -26.04 9.83
N ASP A 252 15.38 -25.61 10.99
CA ASP A 252 15.81 -24.25 11.34
C ASP A 252 14.69 -23.25 11.73
N GLU A 253 14.40 -23.20 13.05
CA GLU A 253 13.96 -21.98 13.77
C GLU A 253 15.18 -21.13 14.12
#